data_AF-A0A9D2T9S3-F1
#
_entry.id   AF-A0A9D2T9S3-F1
#
_cell.length_a   1.000
_cell.length_b   1.000
_cell.length_c   1.000
_cell.angle_alpha   90.00
_cell.angle_beta   90.00
_cell.angle_gamma   90.00
#
_symmetry.space_group_name_H-M   'P 1'
#
loop_
_entity.id
_entity.type
_entity.pdbx_description
1 polymer ?
#
loop_
_entity_poly.entity_id
_entity_poly.type
_entity_poly.pdbx_seq_one_letter_code
_entity_poly.pdbx_strand_id
1 'polypeptide(L)' 'MGEMSDIIQNLKDAGCSEQQTKDICSLYKAGRIQDVIRTLRCHRCHLMDQLHESQSKVDCLDFLVYQMEKEQNIR' A
#
# COMPACT_ATOMS: atom_id res chain seq x y z
N MET A 1 -0.43 24.10 15.78
CA MET A 1 0.17 24.30 14.45
C MET A 1 0.76 22.95 14.05
N GLY A 2 0.05 22.12 13.27
CA GLY A 2 0.52 20.73 13.01
C GLY A 2 -0.26 19.87 12.01
N GLU A 3 -1.58 20.04 11.87
CA GLU A 3 -2.41 19.01 11.20
C GLU A 3 -2.05 18.67 9.75
N MET A 4 -1.66 19.65 8.93
CA MET A 4 -1.42 19.41 7.50
C MET A 4 -0.07 18.75 7.21
N SER A 5 0.95 19.06 8.00
CA SER A 5 2.27 18.44 7.85
C SER A 5 2.19 16.94 8.18
N ASP A 6 1.44 16.60 9.22
CA ASP A 6 1.25 15.22 9.66
C ASP A 6 0.47 14.42 8.62
N ILE A 7 -0.57 15.01 8.00
CA ILE A 7 -1.31 14.37 6.91
C ILE A 7 -0.39 14.09 5.72
N ILE A 8 0.43 15.06 5.31
CA ILE A 8 1.35 14.89 4.17
C ILE A 8 2.38 13.81 4.46
N GLN A 9 2.95 13.79 5.67
CA GLN A 9 3.93 12.77 6.05
C GLN A 9 3.30 11.37 6.07
N ASN A 10 2.13 11.23 6.68
CA ASN A 10 1.39 9.95 6.70
C ASN A 10 1.06 9.44 5.28
N LEU A 11 0.70 10.35 4.36
CA LEU A 11 0.45 9.99 2.97
C LEU A 11 1.72 9.49 2.26
N LYS A 12 2.85 10.16 2.49
CA LYS A 12 4.15 9.72 1.95
C LYS A 12 4.57 8.37 2.51
N ASP A 13 4.44 8.17 3.82
CA ASP A 13 4.77 6.91 4.49
C ASP A 13 3.87 5.75 4.02
N ALA A 14 2.62 6.06 3.65
CA ALA A 14 1.70 5.12 3.01
C ALA A 14 1.97 4.88 1.51
N GLY A 15 3.05 5.44 0.96
CA GLY A 15 3.44 5.29 -0.45
C GLY A 15 2.54 6.05 -1.44
N CYS A 16 1.79 7.06 -0.99
CA CYS A 16 1.03 7.90 -1.91
C CYS A 16 1.98 8.72 -2.80
N SER A 17 1.67 8.76 -4.09
CA SER A 17 2.35 9.65 -5.03
C SER A 17 2.17 11.13 -4.68
N GLU A 18 3.02 11.98 -5.23
CA GLU A 18 2.92 13.43 -5.05
C GLU A 18 1.56 13.96 -5.54
N GLN A 19 1.03 13.40 -6.63
CA GLN A 19 -0.28 13.79 -7.17
C GLN A 19 -1.42 13.40 -6.22
N GLN A 20 -1.45 12.15 -5.74
CA GLN A 20 -2.45 11.70 -4.77
C GLN A 20 -2.40 12.54 -3.49
N THR A 21 -1.19 12.88 -3.03
CA THR A 21 -0.99 13.73 -1.86
C THR A 21 -1.59 15.12 -2.07
N LYS A 22 -1.34 15.75 -3.23
CA LYS A 22 -1.91 17.07 -3.60
C LYS A 22 -3.44 17.04 -3.66
N ASP A 23 -4.02 15.98 -4.23
CA ASP A 23 -5.47 15.85 -4.36
C ASP A 23 -6.15 15.69 -2.99
N ILE A 24 -5.60 14.82 -2.14
CA ILE A 24 -6.09 14.62 -0.77
C ILE A 24 -5.94 15.90 0.06
N CYS A 25 -4.81 16.60 -0.07
CA CYS A 25 -4.58 17.89 0.59
C CYS A 25 -5.61 18.94 0.16
N SER A 26 -5.96 18.97 -1.13
CA SER A 26 -6.94 19.91 -1.67
C SER A 26 -8.35 19.63 -1.15
N LEU A 27 -8.74 18.35 -1.08
CA LEU A 27 -10.01 17.92 -0.48
C LEU A 27 -10.07 18.27 1.02
N TYR A 28 -8.97 18.08 1.75
CA TYR A 28 -8.87 18.43 3.17
C TYR A 28 -9.04 19.94 3.38
N LYS A 29 -8.32 20.78 2.61
CA LYS A 29 -8.44 22.24 2.67
C LYS A 29 -9.85 22.74 2.31
N ALA A 30 -10.55 22.03 1.43
CA ALA A 30 -11.93 22.33 1.06
C ALA A 30 -12.97 21.86 2.10
N GLY A 31 -12.55 21.29 3.24
CA GLY A 31 -13.45 20.76 4.28
C GLY A 31 -14.18 19.49 3.88
N ARG A 32 -13.81 18.86 2.76
CA ARG A 32 -14.45 17.64 2.22
C ARG A 32 -13.90 16.38 2.90
N ILE A 33 -14.04 16.30 4.22
CA ILE A 33 -13.45 15.23 5.04
C ILE A 33 -13.97 13.83 4.64
N GLN A 34 -15.24 13.71 4.26
CA GLN A 34 -15.80 12.43 3.80
C GLN A 34 -15.10 11.91 2.53
N ASP A 35 -14.77 12.79 1.59
CA ASP A 35 -14.05 12.41 0.38
C ASP A 35 -12.60 12.06 0.66
N VAL A 36 -11.94 12.77 1.57
CA VAL A 36 -10.60 12.40 2.06
C VAL A 36 -10.61 10.99 2.63
N ILE A 37 -11.54 10.67 3.54
CA ILE A 37 -11.66 9.35 4.16
C ILE A 37 -11.93 8.28 3.09
N ARG A 38 -12.81 8.55 2.13
CA ARG A 38 -13.10 7.64 1.02
C ARG A 38 -11.86 7.35 0.18
N THR A 39 -11.12 8.37 -0.21
CA THR A 39 -9.86 8.22 -0.97
C THR A 39 -8.83 7.40 -0.20
N LEU A 40 -8.65 7.65 1.10
CA LEU A 40 -7.75 6.87 1.95
C LEU A 40 -8.14 5.39 2.04
N ARG A 41 -9.44 5.09 2.16
CA ARG A 41 -9.94 3.70 2.18
C ARG A 41 -9.69 2.99 0.87
N CYS A 42 -9.91 3.67 -0.26
CA CYS A 42 -9.60 3.11 -1.58
C CYS A 42 -8.10 2.81 -1.72
N HIS A 43 -7.24 3.73 -1.28
CA HIS A 43 -5.78 3.50 -1.29
C HIS A 43 -5.38 2.31 -0.45
N ARG A 44 -5.96 2.16 0.75
CA ARG A 44 -5.73 0.98 1.61
C ARG A 44 -6.11 -0.33 0.91
N CYS A 45 -7.25 -0.38 0.22
CA CYS A 45 -7.63 -1.57 -0.55
C CYS A 45 -6.60 -1.89 -1.63
N HIS A 46 -6.14 -0.89 -2.36
CA HIS A 46 -5.11 -1.07 -3.39
C HIS A 46 -3.77 -1.58 -2.82
N LEU A 47 -3.36 -1.13 -1.64
CA LEU A 47 -2.18 -1.65 -0.95
C LEU A 47 -2.37 -3.12 -0.54
N MET A 48 -3.56 -3.49 -0.07
CA MET A 48 -3.87 -4.89 0.27
C MET A 48 -3.84 -5.78 -0.97
N ASP A 49 -4.35 -5.31 -2.11
CA ASP A 49 -4.31 -6.06 -3.36
C ASP A 49 -2.86 -6.31 -3.82
N GLN A 50 -2.00 -5.29 -3.74
CA GLN A 50 -0.57 -5.42 -4.05
C GLN A 50 0.15 -6.35 -3.07
N LEU A 51 -0.22 -6.33 -1.79
CA LEU A 51 0.30 -7.25 -0.78
C LEU A 51 -0.09 -8.69 -1.12
N HIS A 52 -1.35 -8.95 -1.43
CA HIS A 52 -1.82 -10.29 -1.82
C HIS A 52 -1.15 -10.79 -3.10
N GLU A 53 -0.94 -9.91 -4.08
CA GLU A 53 -0.21 -10.25 -5.31
C GLU A 53 1.25 -10.60 -5.01
N SER A 54 1.92 -9.81 -4.17
CA SER A 54 3.30 -10.06 -3.77
C SER A 54 3.43 -11.36 -2.98
N GLN A 55 2.50 -11.63 -2.06
CA GLN A 55 2.43 -12.89 -1.32
C GLN A 55 2.28 -14.08 -2.27
N SER A 56 1.36 -13.99 -3.25
CA SER A 56 1.16 -15.05 -4.24
C SER A 56 2.43 -15.35 -5.06
N LYS A 57 3.22 -14.32 -5.38
CA LYS A 57 4.51 -14.49 -6.06
C LYS A 57 5.53 -15.19 -5.18
N VAL A 58 5.61 -14.82 -3.89
CA VAL A 58 6.50 -15.45 -2.91
C VAL A 58 6.11 -16.92 -2.71
N ASP A 59 4.82 -17.22 -2.53
CA ASP A 59 4.33 -18.59 -2.34
C ASP A 59 4.70 -19.50 -3.53
N CYS A 60 4.63 -18.97 -4.75
CA CYS A 60 5.05 -19.68 -5.96
C CYS A 60 6.56 -19.97 -5.96
N LEU A 61 7.39 -19.01 -5.55
CA LEU A 61 8.83 -19.19 -5.45
C LEU A 61 9.17 -20.20 -4.34
N ASP A 62 8.53 -20.11 -3.17
CA ASP A 62 8.74 -21.04 -2.06
C ASP A 62 8.37 -22.47 -2.45
N PHE A 63 7.27 -22.65 -3.19
CA PHE A 63 6.90 -23.95 -3.74
C PHE A 63 7.95 -24.48 -4.73
N LEU A 64 8.46 -23.62 -5.63
CA LEU A 64 9.51 -24.01 -6.57
C LEU A 64 10.80 -24.42 -5.85
N VAL A 65 11.21 -23.65 -4.83
CA VAL A 65 12.38 -23.98 -3.99
C VAL A 65 12.18 -25.32 -3.29
N TYR A 66 11.02 -25.54 -2.66
CA TYR A 66 10.70 -26.80 -2.01
C TYR A 66 10.79 -28.00 -2.95
N GLN A 67 10.26 -27.86 -4.17
CA GLN A 67 10.33 -28.92 -5.19
C GLN A 67 11.79 -29.24 -5.56
N MET A 68 12.62 -28.22 -5.78
CA MET A 68 14.04 -28.40 -6.09
C MET A 68 14.83 -29.02 -4.94
N GLU A 69 14.59 -28.59 -3.70
CA GLU A 69 15.24 -29.16 -2.50
C GLU A 69 14.88 -30.64 -2.33
N LYS A 70 13.62 -31.00 -2.58
CA LYS A 70 13.13 -32.37 -2.51
C LYS A 70 13.77 -33.25 -3.60
N GLU A 71 13.90 -32.76 -4.83
CA GLU A 71 14.53 -33.50 -5.92
C GLU A 71 16.02 -33.76 -5.65
N GLN A 72 16.71 -32.83 -5.00
CA GLN A 72 18.13 -32.97 -4.67
C GLN A 72 18.41 -33.68 -3.34
N ASN A 73 17.37 -34.14 -2.61
CA ASN A 73 17.49 -34.64 -1.22
C ASN A 73 18.30 -33.69 -0.31
N ILE A 74 18.15 -32.38 -0.51
CA ILE A 74 18.79 -31.36 0.35
C ILE A 74 18.07 -31.27 1.71
N ARG A 75 16.83 -31.78 1.78
CA ARG A 75 16.01 -31.87 3.00
C ARG A 75 15.55 -33.29 3.27
#